data_AF-A0A971TT51-F1
#
_entry.id   AF-A0A971TT51-F1
#
_cell.length_a   1.000
_cell.length_b   1.000
_cell.length_c   1.000
_cell.angle_alpha   90.00
_cell.angle_beta   90.00
_cell.angle_gamma   90.00
#
_symmetry.space_group_name_H-M   'P 1'
#
loop_
_entity.id
_entity.type
_entity.pdbx_description
1 polymer ?
#
loop_
_entity_poly.entity_id
_entity_poly.type
_entity_poly.pdbx_seq_one_letter_code
_entity_poly.pdbx_strand_id
1 'polypeptide(L)'
;RSIKAIIFAIIGIVIYISIRFEFGLAIGAIVALAHDVLITVGLFCLFGRELSMPIIAALLTIVGYSVNDTIVIFDRMREDLKMEKGKSYKEVANLAINQTLSRTLITSFTTLLPLVMLLIMGGGAVNDFALALFIGILVGTYSSIFIATPVALMLNGKIRKKEKVVTE
;
A
#
# COMPACT_ATOMS: atom_id res chain seq x y z
N ARG A 1 -9.39 -11.04 -22.04
CA ARG A 1 -7.91 -10.96 -21.98
C ARG A 1 -7.44 -10.17 -20.75
N SER A 2 -8.13 -9.09 -20.37
CA SER A 2 -7.81 -8.23 -19.21
C SER A 2 -7.77 -8.94 -17.85
N ILE A 3 -8.71 -9.85 -17.57
CA ILE A 3 -8.73 -10.62 -16.32
C ILE A 3 -7.45 -11.45 -16.15
N LYS A 4 -6.91 -12.03 -17.23
CA LYS A 4 -5.65 -12.80 -17.18
C LYS A 4 -4.46 -11.90 -16.82
N ALA A 5 -4.42 -10.68 -17.36
CA ALA A 5 -3.35 -9.72 -17.06
C ALA A 5 -3.41 -9.25 -15.59
N ILE A 6 -4.61 -8.99 -15.06
CA ILE A 6 -4.82 -8.63 -13.65
C ILE A 6 -4.34 -9.77 -12.73
N ILE A 7 -4.75 -11.02 -13.02
CA ILE A 7 -4.33 -12.18 -12.23
C ILE A 7 -2.81 -12.32 -12.24
N PHE A 8 -2.17 -12.23 -13.42
CA PHE A 8 -0.71 -12.32 -13.52
C PHE A 8 0.00 -11.21 -12.75
N ALA A 9 -0.50 -9.98 -12.81
CA ALA A 9 0.05 -8.85 -12.08
C ALA A 9 -0.09 -9.01 -10.57
N ILE A 10 -1.27 -9.42 -10.08
CA ILE A 10 -1.50 -9.69 -8.65
C ILE A 10 -0.56 -10.79 -8.16
N ILE A 11 -0.43 -11.90 -8.91
CA ILE A 11 0.49 -12.99 -8.56
C ILE A 11 1.94 -12.47 -8.52
N GLY A 12 2.37 -11.72 -9.53
CA GLY A 12 3.71 -11.14 -9.56
C GLY A 12 4.00 -10.24 -8.36
N ILE A 13 3.03 -9.42 -7.97
CA ILE A 13 3.15 -8.50 -6.82
C ILE A 13 3.18 -9.27 -5.50
N VAL A 14 2.33 -10.28 -5.33
CA VAL A 14 2.35 -11.15 -4.14
C VAL A 14 3.68 -11.89 -4.03
N ILE A 15 4.19 -12.46 -5.13
CA ILE A 15 5.49 -13.13 -5.15
C ILE A 15 6.60 -12.14 -4.77
N TYR A 16 6.61 -10.96 -5.38
CA TYR A 16 7.59 -9.92 -5.11
C TYR A 16 7.60 -9.51 -3.63
N ILE A 17 6.44 -9.22 -3.05
CA ILE A 17 6.30 -8.86 -1.62
C ILE A 17 6.73 -10.02 -0.72
N SER A 18 6.36 -11.25 -1.07
CA SER A 18 6.70 -12.45 -0.28
C SER A 18 8.19 -12.75 -0.27
N ILE A 19 8.91 -12.45 -1.36
CA ILE A 19 10.38 -12.56 -1.41
C ILE A 19 11.04 -11.38 -0.69
N ARG A 20 10.44 -10.19 -0.76
CA ARG A 20 11.02 -8.96 -0.22
C ARG A 20 10.92 -8.85 1.31
N PHE A 21 9.87 -9.39 1.92
CA PHE A 21 9.53 -9.20 3.32
C PHE A 21 9.29 -10.50 4.10
N GLU A 22 9.50 -10.43 5.41
CA GLU A 22 9.12 -11.49 6.35
C GLU A 22 7.59 -11.65 6.41
N PHE A 23 7.12 -12.86 6.73
CA PHE A 23 5.71 -13.26 6.63
C PHE A 23 4.71 -12.25 7.23
N GLY A 24 4.97 -11.73 8.43
CA GLY A 24 4.08 -10.75 9.07
C GLY A 24 3.99 -9.41 8.33
N LEU A 25 5.12 -8.93 7.78
CA LEU A 25 5.16 -7.72 6.96
C LEU A 25 4.53 -7.97 5.59
N ALA A 26 4.82 -9.11 4.95
CA ALA A 26 4.24 -9.47 3.65
C ALA A 26 2.71 -9.48 3.70
N ILE A 27 2.10 -10.08 4.74
CA ILE A 27 0.64 -10.06 4.90
C ILE A 27 0.13 -8.65 5.15
N GLY A 28 0.81 -7.85 5.98
CA GLY A 28 0.44 -6.46 6.21
C GLY A 28 0.34 -5.66 4.91
N ALA A 29 1.34 -5.82 4.03
CA ALA A 29 1.34 -5.19 2.71
C ALA A 29 0.17 -5.71 1.84
N ILE A 30 -0.02 -7.02 1.74
CA ILE A 30 -1.08 -7.60 0.90
C ILE A 30 -2.47 -7.14 1.35
N VAL A 31 -2.72 -7.05 2.66
CA VAL A 31 -4.00 -6.57 3.20
C VAL A 31 -4.24 -5.11 2.87
N ALA A 32 -3.21 -4.26 2.97
CA ALA A 32 -3.32 -2.86 2.58
C ALA A 32 -3.63 -2.71 1.08
N LEU A 33 -2.95 -3.46 0.20
CA LEU A 33 -3.24 -3.43 -1.24
C LEU A 33 -4.65 -3.90 -1.58
N ALA A 34 -5.13 -4.96 -0.91
CA ALA A 34 -6.49 -5.41 -1.09
C ALA A 34 -7.49 -4.31 -0.71
N HIS A 35 -7.25 -3.64 0.43
CA HIS A 35 -8.02 -2.49 0.85
C HIS A 35 -7.98 -1.36 -0.20
N ASP A 36 -6.82 -1.02 -0.75
CA ASP A 36 -6.69 0.11 -1.69
C ASP A 36 -7.45 -0.12 -2.99
N VAL A 37 -7.35 -1.33 -3.55
CA VAL A 37 -8.08 -1.72 -4.75
C VAL A 37 -9.58 -1.75 -4.47
N LEU A 38 -10.01 -2.30 -3.32
CA LEU A 38 -11.42 -2.38 -2.95
C LEU A 38 -12.04 -0.99 -2.76
N ILE A 39 -11.39 -0.09 -2.04
CA ILE A 39 -11.88 1.27 -1.82
C ILE A 39 -11.89 2.05 -3.13
N THR A 40 -10.85 1.93 -3.94
CA THR A 40 -10.79 2.63 -5.24
C THR A 40 -11.92 2.18 -6.15
N VAL A 41 -12.07 0.86 -6.35
CA VAL A 41 -13.16 0.30 -7.19
C VAL A 41 -14.53 0.65 -6.61
N GLY A 42 -14.69 0.53 -5.29
CA GLY A 42 -15.94 0.85 -4.59
C GLY A 42 -16.37 2.30 -4.80
N LEU A 43 -15.47 3.26 -4.57
CA LEU A 43 -15.74 4.68 -4.79
C LEU A 43 -15.99 4.98 -6.27
N PHE A 44 -15.24 4.35 -7.17
CA PHE A 44 -15.40 4.52 -8.61
C PHE A 44 -16.79 4.06 -9.09
N CYS A 45 -17.26 2.90 -8.59
CA CYS A 45 -18.61 2.40 -8.84
C CYS A 45 -19.70 3.28 -8.22
N LEU A 46 -19.47 3.82 -7.01
CA LEU A 46 -20.40 4.75 -6.36
C LEU A 46 -20.58 6.07 -7.13
N PHE A 47 -19.55 6.52 -7.84
CA PHE A 47 -19.65 7.67 -8.76
C PHE A 47 -20.30 7.34 -10.10
N GLY A 48 -20.82 6.12 -10.28
CA GLY A 48 -21.52 5.71 -11.50
C GLY A 48 -20.59 5.56 -12.72
N ARG A 49 -19.28 5.39 -12.49
CA ARG A 49 -18.29 5.26 -13.56
C ARG A 49 -18.10 3.79 -13.95
N GLU A 50 -17.89 3.54 -15.24
CA GLU A 50 -17.74 2.18 -15.78
C GLU A 50 -16.30 1.67 -15.70
N LEU A 51 -16.10 0.39 -15.35
CA LEU A 51 -14.79 -0.25 -15.33
C LEU A 51 -14.28 -0.54 -16.75
N SER A 52 -13.64 0.46 -17.34
CA SER A 52 -12.98 0.39 -18.65
C SER A 52 -11.50 -0.02 -18.57
N MET A 53 -10.88 -0.28 -19.73
CA MET A 53 -9.47 -0.67 -19.83
C MET A 53 -8.49 0.35 -19.21
N PRO A 54 -8.65 1.68 -19.43
CA PRO A 54 -7.87 2.69 -18.73
C PRO A 54 -7.90 2.51 -17.22
N ILE A 55 -9.05 2.23 -16.62
CA ILE A 55 -9.16 2.07 -15.17
C ILE A 55 -8.43 0.82 -14.69
N ILE A 56 -8.44 -0.27 -15.46
CA ILE A 56 -7.62 -1.45 -15.14
C ILE A 56 -6.13 -1.09 -15.10
N ALA A 57 -5.65 -0.28 -16.07
CA ALA A 57 -4.29 0.24 -16.03
C ALA A 57 -4.05 1.14 -14.82
N ALA A 58 -5.01 2.00 -14.46
CA ALA A 58 -4.93 2.84 -13.27
C ALA A 58 -4.80 2.01 -11.99
N LEU A 59 -5.61 0.95 -11.84
CA LEU A 59 -5.56 0.03 -10.71
C LEU A 59 -4.20 -0.65 -10.59
N LEU A 60 -3.62 -1.10 -11.71
CA LEU A 60 -2.27 -1.68 -11.72
C LEU A 60 -1.21 -0.67 -11.25
N THR A 61 -1.32 0.58 -11.68
CA THR A 61 -0.44 1.67 -11.24
C THR A 61 -0.59 1.96 -9.75
N ILE A 62 -1.82 1.98 -9.22
CA ILE A 62 -2.10 2.21 -7.80
C ILE A 62 -1.47 1.12 -6.95
N VAL A 63 -1.56 -0.15 -7.37
CA VAL A 63 -0.92 -1.24 -6.63
C VAL A 63 0.59 -1.02 -6.57
N GLY A 64 1.24 -0.67 -7.68
CA GLY A 64 2.68 -0.36 -7.67
C GLY A 64 3.04 0.82 -6.76
N TYR A 65 2.21 1.87 -6.78
CA TYR A 65 2.38 3.07 -5.96
C TYR A 65 2.26 2.76 -4.46
N SER A 66 1.18 2.09 -4.05
CA SER A 66 0.93 1.74 -2.64
C SER A 66 1.96 0.75 -2.10
N VAL A 67 2.39 -0.22 -2.91
CA VAL A 67 3.48 -1.14 -2.54
C VAL A 67 4.78 -0.36 -2.28
N ASN A 68 5.11 0.63 -3.11
CA ASN A 68 6.32 1.43 -2.94
C ASN A 68 6.35 2.14 -1.57
N ASP A 69 5.24 2.78 -1.17
CA ASP A 69 5.17 3.45 0.13
C ASP A 69 5.27 2.45 1.29
N THR A 70 4.58 1.31 1.17
CA THR A 70 4.66 0.23 2.15
C THR A 70 6.08 -0.32 2.29
N ILE A 71 6.82 -0.45 1.19
CA ILE A 71 8.22 -0.92 1.21
C ILE A 71 9.11 0.01 2.01
N VAL A 72 9.00 1.32 1.76
CA VAL A 72 9.82 2.33 2.42
C VAL A 72 9.61 2.27 3.94
N ILE A 73 8.35 2.18 4.39
CA ILE A 73 8.02 2.06 5.82
C ILE A 73 8.57 0.74 6.39
N PHE A 74 8.33 -0.39 5.72
CA PHE A 74 8.72 -1.70 6.23
C PHE A 74 10.22 -1.95 6.24
N ASP A 75 10.95 -1.41 5.26
CA ASP A 75 12.40 -1.42 5.27
C ASP A 75 12.93 -0.63 6.45
N ARG A 76 12.38 0.57 6.69
CA ARG A 76 12.78 1.39 7.83
C ARG A 76 12.47 0.71 9.15
N MET A 77 11.30 0.08 9.28
CA MET A 77 10.97 -0.74 10.44
C MET A 77 11.98 -1.87 10.67
N ARG A 78 12.42 -2.58 9.62
CA ARG A 78 13.41 -3.65 9.73
C ARG A 78 14.80 -3.13 10.11
N GLU A 79 15.17 -1.96 9.61
CA GLU A 79 16.43 -1.28 9.97
C GLU A 79 16.42 -0.86 11.44
N ASP A 80 15.37 -0.14 11.86
CA ASP A 80 15.24 0.34 13.24
C ASP A 80 15.12 -0.81 14.25
N LEU A 81 14.52 -1.95 13.88
CA LEU A 81 14.48 -3.14 14.76
C LEU A 81 15.87 -3.71 15.06
N LYS A 82 16.84 -3.52 14.15
CA LYS A 82 18.23 -3.96 14.34
C LYS A 82 19.04 -2.94 15.16
N MET A 83 18.75 -1.66 14.98
CA MET A 83 19.47 -0.56 15.63
C MET A 83 18.98 -0.31 17.07
N GLU A 84 17.65 -0.31 17.27
CA GLU A 84 17.00 0.09 18.51
C GLU A 84 16.75 -1.11 19.44
N LYS A 85 17.84 -1.69 19.94
CA LYS A 85 17.78 -2.82 20.88
C LYS A 85 17.03 -2.43 22.15
N GLY A 86 16.01 -3.20 22.51
CA GLY A 86 15.21 -3.02 23.74
C GLY A 86 13.89 -2.28 23.54
N LYS A 87 13.65 -1.63 22.40
CA LYS A 87 12.34 -1.04 22.08
C LYS A 87 11.32 -2.11 21.71
N SER A 88 10.07 -1.87 22.05
CA SER A 88 8.95 -2.71 21.60
C SER A 88 8.74 -2.57 20.09
N TYR A 89 8.19 -3.62 19.48
CA TYR A 89 7.89 -3.64 18.04
C TYR A 89 6.94 -2.47 17.64
N LYS A 90 6.06 -2.05 18.55
CA LYS A 90 5.16 -0.90 18.38
C LYS A 90 5.91 0.44 18.37
N GLU A 91 6.85 0.63 19.28
CA GLU A 91 7.65 1.86 19.35
C GLU A 91 8.53 2.01 18.11
N VAL A 92 9.12 0.90 17.65
CA VAL A 92 9.92 0.89 16.42
C VAL A 92 9.08 1.19 15.19
N ALA A 93 7.88 0.61 15.09
CA ALA A 93 6.96 0.93 13.99
C ALA A 93 6.57 2.42 13.97
N ASN A 94 6.28 2.99 15.14
CA ASN A 94 5.96 4.41 15.24
C ASN A 94 7.15 5.30 14.85
N LEU A 95 8.38 4.93 15.26
CA LEU A 95 9.59 5.63 14.87
C LEU A 95 9.79 5.61 13.35
N ALA A 96 9.70 4.42 12.76
CA ALA A 96 9.87 4.23 11.32
C ALA A 96 8.86 5.05 10.51
N ILE A 97 7.57 5.04 10.88
CA ILE A 97 6.54 5.86 10.24
C ILE A 97 6.92 7.34 10.27
N ASN A 98 7.32 7.87 11.43
CA ASN A 98 7.66 9.29 11.56
C ASN A 98 8.87 9.67 10.70
N GLN A 99 9.86 8.79 10.57
CA GLN A 99 11.05 9.04 9.75
C GLN A 99 10.75 8.99 8.25
N THR A 100 9.79 8.16 7.82
CA THR A 100 9.43 8.02 6.41
C THR A 100 8.30 8.95 5.96
N LEU A 101 7.53 9.52 6.89
CA LEU A 101 6.33 10.31 6.61
C LEU A 101 6.58 11.44 5.60
N SER A 102 7.62 12.24 5.80
CA SER A 102 7.94 13.35 4.90
C SER A 102 8.16 12.87 3.47
N ARG A 103 8.87 11.75 3.29
CA ARG A 103 9.12 11.18 1.96
C ARG A 103 7.80 10.74 1.30
N THR A 104 7.00 9.95 2.02
CA THR A 104 5.73 9.41 1.55
C THR A 104 4.74 10.52 1.18
N LEU A 105 4.64 11.56 2.01
CA LEU A 105 3.77 12.71 1.71
C LEU A 105 4.26 13.51 0.51
N ILE A 106 5.57 13.73 0.37
CA ILE A 106 6.12 14.47 -0.78
C ILE A 106 5.90 13.69 -2.08
N THR A 107 6.15 12.38 -2.11
CA THR A 107 5.90 11.55 -3.29
C THR A 107 4.42 11.50 -3.65
N SER A 108 3.53 11.47 -2.66
CA SER A 108 2.07 11.49 -2.88
C SER A 108 1.61 12.83 -3.41
N PHE A 109 2.02 13.92 -2.76
CA PHE A 109 1.62 15.26 -3.16
C PHE A 109 2.10 15.60 -4.58
N THR A 110 3.36 15.30 -4.90
CA THR A 110 3.94 15.60 -6.22
C THR A 110 3.29 14.80 -7.35
N THR A 111 2.82 13.56 -7.07
CA THR A 111 2.09 12.74 -8.05
C THR A 111 0.63 13.16 -8.20
N LEU A 112 0.01 13.72 -7.16
CA LEU A 112 -1.37 14.23 -7.22
C LEU A 112 -1.48 15.52 -8.05
N LEU A 113 -0.45 16.37 -8.07
CA LEU A 113 -0.48 17.64 -8.83
C LEU A 113 -0.85 17.46 -10.32
N PRO A 114 -0.17 16.62 -11.12
CA PRO A 114 -0.56 16.39 -12.51
C PRO A 114 -1.93 15.70 -12.62
N LEU A 115 -2.30 14.84 -11.67
CA LEU A 115 -3.62 14.19 -11.68
C LEU A 115 -4.75 15.20 -11.49
N VAL A 116 -4.58 16.21 -10.64
CA VAL A 116 -5.54 17.31 -10.49
C VAL A 116 -5.72 18.06 -11.81
N MET A 117 -4.63 18.32 -12.54
CA MET A 117 -4.72 18.94 -13.86
C MET A 117 -5.46 18.05 -14.85
N LEU A 118 -5.19 16.73 -14.86
CA LEU A 118 -5.91 15.77 -15.70
C LEU A 118 -7.39 15.61 -15.29
N LEU A 119 -7.75 15.82 -14.03
CA LEU A 119 -9.13 15.82 -13.58
C LEU A 119 -9.91 17.06 -14.07
N ILE A 120 -9.27 18.23 -14.05
CA ILE A 120 -9.92 19.49 -14.46
C ILE A 120 -9.93 19.63 -15.98
N MET A 121 -8.83 19.29 -16.64
CA MET A 121 -8.62 19.51 -18.07
C MET A 121 -8.84 18.26 -18.93
N GLY A 122 -8.79 17.07 -18.33
CA GLY A 122 -8.99 15.82 -19.06
C GLY A 122 -10.46 15.53 -19.31
N GLY A 123 -10.76 15.00 -20.49
CA GLY A 123 -12.10 14.56 -20.89
C GLY A 123 -12.19 13.04 -21.08
N GLY A 124 -13.41 12.51 -20.98
CA GLY A 124 -13.71 11.10 -21.23
C GLY A 124 -12.84 10.14 -20.42
N ALA A 125 -12.20 9.19 -21.11
CA ALA A 125 -11.39 8.15 -20.49
C ALA A 125 -10.18 8.66 -19.68
N VAL A 126 -9.65 9.84 -20.01
CA VAL A 126 -8.52 10.43 -19.27
C VAL A 126 -8.97 10.92 -17.89
N ASN A 127 -10.18 11.50 -17.82
CA ASN A 127 -10.78 11.93 -16.55
C ASN A 127 -11.02 10.72 -15.62
N ASP A 128 -11.57 9.63 -16.17
CA ASP A 128 -11.80 8.39 -15.43
C ASP A 128 -10.49 7.76 -14.92
N PHE A 129 -9.47 7.74 -15.77
CA PHE A 129 -8.13 7.27 -15.40
C PHE A 129 -7.52 8.11 -14.27
N ALA A 130 -7.57 9.44 -14.41
CA ALA A 130 -7.03 10.36 -13.42
C ALA A 130 -7.79 10.27 -12.08
N LEU A 131 -9.12 10.10 -12.12
CA LEU A 131 -9.94 9.92 -10.92
C LEU A 131 -9.59 8.63 -10.18
N ALA A 132 -9.46 7.52 -10.90
CA ALA A 132 -9.05 6.25 -10.31
C ALA A 132 -7.67 6.39 -9.63
N LEU A 133 -6.68 6.95 -10.32
CA LEU A 133 -5.34 7.19 -9.74
C LEU A 133 -5.37 8.14 -8.54
N PHE A 134 -6.14 9.22 -8.62
CA PHE A 134 -6.24 10.21 -7.54
C PHE A 134 -6.76 9.57 -6.26
N ILE A 135 -7.86 8.81 -6.35
CA ILE A 135 -8.43 8.07 -5.23
C ILE A 135 -7.42 7.04 -4.72
N GLY A 136 -6.86 6.24 -5.61
CA GLY A 136 -5.96 5.14 -5.22
C GLY A 136 -4.67 5.61 -4.57
N ILE A 137 -4.07 6.72 -5.02
CA ILE A 137 -2.89 7.31 -4.38
C ILE A 137 -3.26 7.79 -2.99
N LEU A 138 -4.33 8.57 -2.83
CA LEU A 138 -4.77 9.03 -1.50
C LEU A 138 -5.00 7.86 -0.55
N VAL A 139 -5.66 6.80 -1.04
CA VAL A 139 -5.95 5.61 -0.25
C VAL A 139 -4.68 4.84 0.11
N GLY A 140 -3.78 4.63 -0.85
CA GLY A 140 -2.50 3.95 -0.64
C GLY A 140 -1.57 4.68 0.32
N THR A 141 -1.51 6.01 0.24
CA THR A 141 -0.69 6.84 1.13
C THR A 141 -1.11 6.63 2.59
N TYR A 142 -2.41 6.68 2.89
CA TYR A 142 -2.84 6.46 4.27
C TYR A 142 -2.81 4.98 4.66
N SER A 143 -3.12 4.06 3.75
CA SER A 143 -3.22 2.63 4.08
C SER A 143 -1.86 2.02 4.43
N SER A 144 -0.78 2.46 3.78
CA SER A 144 0.59 2.04 4.13
C SER A 144 0.94 2.36 5.60
N ILE A 145 0.42 3.48 6.12
CA ILE A 145 0.64 3.93 7.50
C ILE A 145 -0.36 3.29 8.47
N PHE A 146 -1.66 3.38 8.16
CA PHE A 146 -2.74 3.07 9.10
C PHE A 146 -3.36 1.67 8.94
N ILE A 147 -3.05 0.94 7.87
CA ILE A 147 -3.53 -0.43 7.63
C ILE A 147 -2.37 -1.42 7.62
N ALA A 148 -1.36 -1.21 6.76
CA ALA A 148 -0.26 -2.16 6.60
C ALA A 148 0.53 -2.36 7.89
N THR A 149 0.91 -1.24 8.54
CA THR A 149 1.73 -1.28 9.76
C THR A 149 0.99 -1.92 10.93
N PRO A 150 -0.25 -1.56 11.29
CA PRO A 150 -0.99 -2.24 12.36
C PRO A 150 -1.22 -3.73 12.11
N VAL A 151 -1.53 -4.13 10.87
CA VAL A 151 -1.68 -5.56 10.53
C VAL A 151 -0.36 -6.30 10.73
N ALA A 152 0.76 -5.73 10.30
CA ALA A 152 2.08 -6.29 10.55
C ALA A 152 2.42 -6.39 12.05
N LEU A 153 2.08 -5.36 12.84
CA LEU A 153 2.24 -5.36 14.30
C LEU A 153 1.44 -6.49 14.96
N MET A 154 0.18 -6.70 14.53
CA MET A 154 -0.69 -7.74 15.09
C MET A 154 -0.17 -9.15 14.81
N LEU A 155 0.38 -9.39 13.63
CA LEU A 155 0.92 -10.70 13.25
C LEU A 155 2.25 -10.98 13.95
N ASN A 156 3.18 -10.02 13.94
CA ASN A 156 4.48 -10.19 14.59
C ASN A 156 4.38 -10.20 16.12
N GLY A 157 3.44 -9.45 16.70
CA GLY A 157 3.13 -9.52 18.14
C GLY A 157 2.60 -10.89 18.56
N LYS A 158 1.77 -11.54 17.73
CA LYS A 158 1.29 -12.90 17.97
C LYS A 158 2.40 -13.95 17.83
N ILE A 159 3.26 -13.81 16.83
CA ILE A 159 4.39 -14.73 16.58
C ILE A 159 5.37 -14.71 17.78
N ARG A 160 5.77 -13.52 18.25
CA ARG A 160 6.73 -13.39 19.35
C ARG A 160 6.18 -13.80 20.71
N LYS A 161 4.86 -13.66 20.93
CA LYS A 161 4.19 -14.19 22.13
C LYS A 161 4.12 -15.72 22.11
N LYS A 162 3.92 -16.32 20.94
CA LYS A 162 3.90 -17.78 20.77
C LYS A 162 5.29 -18.40 20.98
N GLU A 163 6.34 -17.73 20.54
CA GLU A 163 7.73 -18.17 20.73
C GLU A 163 8.12 -18.22 22.22
N LYS A 164 7.78 -17.18 22.99
CA LYS A 164 8.04 -17.16 24.44
C LYS A 164 7.33 -18.28 25.21
N VAL A 165 6.10 -18.63 24.81
CA VAL A 165 5.30 -19.68 25.45
C VAL A 165 5.78 -21.10 25.10
N VAL A 166 6.52 -21.27 24.01
CA VAL A 166 7.09 -22.58 23.60
C VAL A 166 8.48 -22.82 24.23
N THR A 167 9.17 -21.75 24.62
CA THR A 167 10.48 -21.82 25.29
C THR A 167 10.41 -21.87 26.82
N GLU A 168 9.21 -21.68 27.41
CA GLU A 168 8.92 -21.89 28.84
C GLU A 168 8.28 -23.27 29.04
#